data_AF-A0A3D5LEP9-F1
#
_entry.id   AF-A0A3D5LEP9-F1
#
_cell.length_a   1.000
_cell.length_b   1.000
_cell.length_c   1.000
_cell.angle_alpha   90.00
_cell.angle_beta   90.00
_cell.angle_gamma   90.00
#
_symmetry.space_group_name_H-M   'P 1'
#
loop_
_entity.id
_entity.type
_entity.pdbx_description
1 polymer ?
#
loop_
_entity_poly.entity_id
_entity_poly.type
_entity_poly.pdbx_seq_one_letter_code
_entity_poly.pdbx_strand_id
1 'polypeptide(L)' 'SSSVPAHVEMMGLIGMGNNPMVGATVAVAVSVEEAHKAGKF' A
#
# COMPACT_ATOMS: atom_id res chain seq x y z
N SER A 1 24.12 1.35 -1.31
CA SER A 1 23.02 0.46 -1.75
C SER A 1 21.94 0.54 -0.69
N SER A 2 20.87 1.29 -0.93
CA SER A 2 19.77 1.37 0.03
C SER A 2 18.89 0.14 -0.18
N SER A 3 18.86 -0.77 0.79
CA SER A 3 17.93 -1.91 0.85
C SER A 3 16.52 -1.49 1.29
N VAL A 4 16.30 -0.18 1.46
CA VAL A 4 15.02 0.38 1.92
C VAL A 4 13.92 0.35 0.84
N PRO A 5 14.18 0.69 -0.43
CA PRO A 5 13.14 0.65 -1.46
C PRO A 5 12.63 -0.76 -1.73
N ALA A 6 13.53 -1.76 -1.76
CA ALA A 6 13.18 -3.13 -2.13
C ALA A 6 12.27 -3.84 -1.11
N HIS A 7 12.46 -3.60 0.20
CA HIS A 7 11.58 -4.22 1.20
C HIS A 7 10.23 -3.49 1.31
N VAL A 8 10.16 -2.20 0.98
CA VAL A 8 8.89 -1.45 0.94
C VAL A 8 8.04 -1.90 -0.25
N GLU A 9 8.66 -2.12 -1.43
CA GLU A 9 7.99 -2.72 -2.58
C GLU A 9 7.53 -4.16 -2.28
N MET A 10 8.37 -4.94 -1.58
CA MET A 10 8.00 -6.27 -1.11
C MET A 10 6.83 -6.22 -0.11
N MET A 11 6.77 -5.23 0.79
CA MET A 11 5.63 -5.05 1.71
C MET A 11 4.33 -4.75 0.95
N GLY A 12 4.39 -3.95 -0.10
CA GLY A 12 3.25 -3.69 -0.99
C GLY A 12 2.78 -4.94 -1.74
N LEU A 13 3.72 -5.73 -2.27
CA LEU A 13 3.44 -7.01 -2.93
C LEU A 13 2.90 -8.08 -1.95
N ILE A 14 3.45 -8.17 -0.74
CA ILE A 14 3.00 -9.07 0.34
C ILE A 14 1.60 -8.65 0.82
N GLY A 15 1.36 -7.34 0.95
CA GLY A 15 0.08 -6.77 1.36
C GLY A 15 -1.07 -7.05 0.40
N MET A 16 -0.78 -7.40 -0.87
CA MET A 16 -1.81 -7.81 -1.83
C MET A 16 -2.37 -9.23 -1.56
N GLY A 17 -1.72 -10.02 -0.71
CA GLY A 17 -2.16 -11.38 -0.37
C GLY A 17 -2.23 -12.32 -1.59
N ASN A 18 -3.05 -13.36 -1.49
CA ASN A 18 -3.26 -14.34 -2.58
C ASN A 18 -4.31 -13.90 -3.62
N ASN A 19 -4.89 -12.70 -3.47
CA ASN A 19 -5.87 -12.15 -4.39
C ASN A 19 -5.50 -10.71 -4.77
N PRO A 20 -4.77 -10.53 -5.90
CA PRO A 20 -4.26 -9.23 -6.33
C PRO A 20 -5.34 -8.14 -6.47
N MET A 21 -6.57 -8.53 -6.84
CA MET A 21 -7.70 -7.60 -6.96
C MET A 21 -8.13 -7.05 -5.59
N VAL A 22 -8.17 -7.89 -4.56
CA VAL A 22 -8.47 -7.46 -3.18
C VAL A 22 -7.30 -6.63 -2.63
N GLY A 23 -6.07 -7.03 -2.95
CA GLY A 23 -4.87 -6.26 -2.60
C GLY A 23 -4.91 -4.83 -3.14
N ALA A 24 -5.25 -4.67 -4.41
CA ALA A 24 -5.35 -3.36 -5.06
C ALA A 24 -6.48 -2.51 -4.45
N THR A 25 -7.65 -3.08 -4.17
CA THR A 25 -8.76 -2.32 -3.59
C THR A 25 -8.49 -1.89 -2.15
N VAL A 26 -7.85 -2.75 -1.34
CA VAL A 26 -7.43 -2.40 0.02
C VAL A 26 -6.34 -1.34 0.01
N ALA A 27 -5.35 -1.44 -0.88
CA ALA A 27 -4.29 -0.43 -1.00
C ALA A 27 -4.84 0.96 -1.37
N VAL A 28 -5.79 1.02 -2.30
CA VAL A 28 -6.48 2.27 -2.67
C VAL A 28 -7.31 2.79 -1.49
N ALA A 29 -8.09 1.95 -0.81
CA ALA A 29 -8.91 2.34 0.33
C ALA A 29 -8.07 2.92 1.48
N VAL A 30 -6.95 2.26 1.83
CA VAL A 30 -6.02 2.73 2.86
C VAL A 30 -5.37 4.06 2.46
N SER A 31 -4.94 4.20 1.21
CA SER A 31 -4.34 5.45 0.72
C SER A 31 -5.30 6.63 0.81
N VAL A 32 -6.59 6.40 0.51
CA VAL A 32 -7.65 7.40 0.67
C VAL A 32 -7.92 7.69 2.14
N GLU A 33 -7.96 6.68 3.00
CA GLU A 33 -8.15 6.90 4.44
C GLU A 33 -7.00 7.72 5.06
N GLU A 34 -5.76 7.41 4.71
CA GLU A 34 -4.57 8.12 5.19
C GLU A 34 -4.54 9.57 4.71
N ALA A 35 -4.86 9.82 3.44
CA ALA A 35 -4.94 11.18 2.93
C ALA A 35 -6.08 11.98 3.57
N HIS A 36 -7.19 11.34 3.97
CA HIS A 36 -8.28 11.98 4.71
C HIS A 36 -7.85 12.36 6.13
N LYS A 37 -7.21 11.43 6.83
CA LYS A 37 -6.62 11.70 8.15
C LYS A 37 -5.55 12.79 8.11
N ALA A 38 -4.82 12.91 7.00
CA ALA A 38 -3.80 13.92 6.80
C ALA A 38 -4.36 15.29 6.36
N GLY A 39 -5.68 15.44 6.17
CA GLY A 39 -6.29 16.68 5.68
C GLY A 39 -5.85 17.05 4.26
N LYS A 40 -5.52 16.05 3.43
CA LYS A 40 -5.04 16.23 2.05
C LYS A 40 -6.16 16.06 1.01
N PHE A 41 -7.42 16.19 1.44
CA PHE A 41 -8.61 16.26 0.60
C PHE A 41 -9.38 17.54 0.86
#